data_AF-X5KX97-F1
#
_entry.id   AF-X5KX97-F1
#
_cell.length_a   1.000
_cell.length_b   1.000
_cell.length_c   1.000
_cell.angle_alpha   90.00
_cell.angle_beta   90.00
_cell.angle_gamma   90.00
#
_symmetry.space_group_name_H-M   'P 1'
#
loop_
_entity.id
_entity.type
_entity.pdbx_description
1 polymer ?
#
loop_
_entity_poly.entity_id
_entity_poly.type
_entity_poly.pdbx_seq_one_letter_code
_entity_poly.pdbx_strand_id
1 'polypeptide(L)'
;MKPARIQVDFNELIESDLVLLSQQDIKLDYSGQEVLLFPGKEIDIYMDDTDENGAVDNLVASGTVELNNSGLFPICKWNCRINANGIQHESELKNNKK
;
A
#
# COMPACT_ATOMS: atom_id res chain seq x y z
N MET A 1 -10.26 -15.61 0.90
CA MET A 1 -8.96 -15.17 0.35
C MET A 1 -8.69 -13.78 0.88
N LYS A 2 -7.46 -13.51 1.33
CA LYS A 2 -7.04 -12.13 1.59
C LYS A 2 -7.02 -11.38 0.24
N PRO A 3 -7.45 -10.12 0.18
CA PRO A 3 -7.34 -9.32 -1.03
C PRO A 3 -5.88 -9.27 -1.51
N ALA A 4 -5.68 -9.16 -2.81
CA ALA A 4 -4.36 -9.08 -3.45
C ALA A 4 -3.72 -7.73 -3.09
N ARG A 5 -3.12 -7.66 -1.90
CA ARG A 5 -2.47 -6.46 -1.37
C ARG A 5 -0.96 -6.60 -1.41
N ILE A 6 -0.30 -5.50 -1.74
CA ILE A 6 1.15 -5.40 -1.75
C ILE A 6 1.62 -4.82 -0.41
N GLN A 7 2.64 -5.41 0.21
CA GLN A 7 3.20 -4.89 1.45
C GLN A 7 4.01 -3.61 1.22
N VAL A 8 3.79 -2.61 2.08
CA VAL A 8 4.54 -1.35 2.14
C VAL A 8 4.91 -1.02 3.59
N ASP A 9 5.75 -0.01 3.79
CA ASP A 9 5.98 0.61 5.09
C ASP A 9 5.33 2.00 5.11
N PHE A 10 4.23 2.16 5.85
CA PHE A 10 3.55 3.46 5.97
C PHE A 10 4.34 4.47 6.81
N ASN A 11 5.42 4.07 7.47
CA ASN A 11 6.35 5.01 8.11
C ASN A 11 7.29 5.67 7.10
N GLU A 12 7.38 5.15 5.87
CA GLU A 12 8.18 5.69 4.77
C GLU A 12 7.35 6.53 3.78
N LEU A 13 6.40 7.31 4.31
CA LEU A 13 5.66 8.31 3.54
C LEU A 13 6.59 9.46 3.11
N ILE A 14 6.63 9.74 1.80
CA ILE A 14 7.33 10.89 1.21
C ILE A 14 6.49 12.16 1.37
N GLU A 15 5.17 12.02 1.15
CA GLU A 15 4.13 13.04 1.36
C GLU A 15 3.01 12.40 2.18
N SER A 16 2.02 13.19 2.63
CA SER A 16 0.91 12.68 3.45
C SER A 16 0.12 11.53 2.81
N ASP A 17 0.17 11.40 1.48
CA ASP A 17 -0.53 10.40 0.69
C ASP A 17 0.40 9.67 -0.31
N LEU A 18 1.72 9.77 -0.17
CA LEU A 18 2.68 9.17 -1.11
C LEU A 18 3.64 8.22 -0.38
N VAL A 19 3.53 6.93 -0.65
CA VAL A 19 4.39 5.90 -0.03
C VAL A 19 5.32 5.25 -1.05
N LEU A 20 6.54 4.90 -0.61
CA LEU A 20 7.47 4.09 -1.39
C LEU A 20 6.86 2.71 -1.69
N LEU A 21 6.97 2.24 -2.94
CA LEU A 21 6.34 0.98 -3.36
C LEU A 21 7.36 -0.09 -3.78
N SER A 22 8.21 0.20 -4.77
CA SER A 22 9.11 -0.82 -5.33
C SER A 22 10.27 -0.24 -6.14
N GLN A 23 11.41 -0.94 -6.11
CA GLN A 23 12.56 -0.67 -7.00
C GLN A 23 12.37 -1.30 -8.39
N GLN A 24 11.53 -2.32 -8.50
CA GLN A 24 11.32 -3.14 -9.70
C GLN A 24 9.88 -3.05 -10.20
N ASP A 25 9.67 -3.42 -11.47
CA ASP A 25 8.36 -3.42 -12.11
C ASP A 25 7.46 -4.56 -11.65
N ILE A 26 7.99 -5.53 -10.92
CA ILE A 26 7.21 -6.65 -10.38
C ILE A 26 7.37 -6.66 -8.86
N LYS A 27 6.25 -6.82 -8.16
CA LYS A 27 6.22 -7.05 -6.72
C LYS A 27 5.22 -8.17 -6.40
N LEU A 28 5.52 -8.96 -5.38
CA LEU A 28 4.62 -10.01 -4.93
C LEU A 28 3.53 -9.42 -4.03
N ASP A 29 2.30 -9.89 -4.20
CA ASP A 29 1.24 -9.66 -3.23
C ASP A 29 1.36 -10.59 -2.01
N TYR A 30 0.46 -10.42 -1.04
CA TYR A 30 0.39 -11.24 0.17
C TYR A 30 0.32 -12.76 -0.11
N SER A 31 -0.27 -13.16 -1.24
CA SER A 31 -0.41 -14.57 -1.64
C SER A 31 0.81 -15.12 -2.39
N GLY A 32 1.82 -14.28 -2.66
CA GLY A 32 2.98 -14.62 -3.47
C GLY A 32 2.72 -14.51 -4.97
N GLN A 33 1.62 -13.91 -5.40
CA GLN A 33 1.31 -13.68 -6.81
C GLN A 33 2.03 -12.43 -7.30
N GLU A 34 2.67 -12.51 -8.47
CA GLU A 34 3.30 -11.37 -9.12
C GLU A 34 2.27 -10.32 -9.53
N VAL A 35 2.54 -9.07 -9.16
CA VAL A 35 1.83 -7.88 -9.59
C VAL A 35 2.77 -7.01 -10.41
N LEU A 36 2.46 -6.83 -11.69
CA LEU A 36 3.16 -5.90 -12.57
C LEU A 36 2.74 -4.46 -12.24
N LEU A 37 3.72 -3.60 -12.05
CA LEU A 37 3.58 -2.18 -11.73
C LEU A 37 3.81 -1.33 -12.99
N PHE A 38 2.91 -0.39 -13.22
CA PHE A 38 3.01 0.60 -14.29
C PHE A 38 2.20 1.86 -13.91
N PRO A 39 2.51 3.04 -14.49
CA PRO A 39 1.84 4.28 -14.12
C PRO A 39 0.33 4.19 -14.28
N GLY A 40 -0.44 4.66 -13.31
CA GLY A 40 -1.90 4.65 -13.35
C GLY A 40 -2.54 3.32 -12.92
N LYS A 41 -1.75 2.31 -12.54
CA LYS A 41 -2.30 1.05 -12.03
C LYS A 41 -2.89 1.24 -10.64
N GLU A 42 -4.16 0.88 -10.47
CA GLU A 42 -4.78 0.77 -9.14
C GLU A 42 -4.29 -0.48 -8.41
N ILE A 43 -3.91 -0.30 -7.15
CA ILE A 43 -3.46 -1.36 -6.24
C ILE A 43 -4.01 -1.16 -4.83
N ASP A 44 -4.14 -2.27 -4.12
CA ASP A 44 -4.32 -2.27 -2.67
C ASP A 44 -2.97 -2.53 -1.99
N ILE A 45 -2.72 -1.84 -0.89
CA ILE A 45 -1.48 -1.94 -0.12
C ILE A 45 -1.78 -2.18 1.36
N TYR A 46 -0.83 -2.75 2.08
CA TYR A 46 -0.97 -2.97 3.52
C TYR A 46 0.37 -2.89 4.25
N MET A 47 0.29 -2.67 5.56
CA MET A 47 1.37 -2.87 6.52
C MET A 47 0.81 -3.70 7.69
N ASP A 48 1.60 -4.63 8.22
CA ASP A 48 1.17 -5.41 9.37
C ASP A 48 1.04 -4.50 10.60
N ASP A 49 -0.05 -4.65 11.33
CA ASP A 49 -0.35 -3.88 12.53
C ASP A 49 -1.27 -4.69 13.47
N THR A 50 -1.35 -4.26 14.72
CA THR A 50 -2.19 -4.91 15.74
C THR A 50 -3.03 -3.90 16.51
N ASP A 51 -4.24 -4.29 16.88
CA ASP A 51 -5.10 -3.49 17.74
C ASP A 51 -4.60 -3.43 19.20
N GLU A 52 -5.32 -2.70 20.05
CA GLU A 52 -5.03 -2.55 21.49
C GLU A 52 -5.03 -3.87 22.27
N ASN A 53 -5.66 -4.92 21.74
CA ASN A 53 -5.72 -6.26 22.33
C ASN A 53 -4.65 -7.21 21.76
N GLY A 54 -3.80 -6.73 20.85
CA GLY A 54 -2.80 -7.54 20.15
C GLY A 54 -3.36 -8.44 19.05
N ALA A 55 -4.62 -8.24 18.64
CA ALA A 55 -5.20 -8.93 17.49
C ALA A 55 -4.73 -8.27 16.19
N VAL A 56 -4.57 -9.06 15.12
CA VAL A 56 -4.16 -8.56 13.80
C VAL A 56 -5.21 -7.58 13.27
N ASP A 57 -4.77 -6.34 13.05
CA ASP A 57 -5.60 -5.28 12.46
C ASP A 57 -4.74 -4.38 11.56
N ASN A 58 -4.26 -5.00 10.47
CA ASN A 58 -3.35 -4.38 9.52
C ASN A 58 -3.83 -3.00 9.05
N LEU A 59 -2.88 -2.09 8.87
CA LEU A 59 -3.12 -0.85 8.16
C LEU A 59 -3.24 -1.14 6.67
N VAL A 60 -4.21 -0.51 6.01
CA VAL A 60 -4.55 -0.74 4.62
C VAL A 60 -4.87 0.57 3.91
N ALA A 61 -4.59 0.61 2.61
CA ALA A 61 -4.96 1.72 1.74
C ALA A 61 -5.13 1.21 0.30
N SER A 62 -5.82 2.00 -0.52
CA SER A 62 -5.88 1.81 -1.97
C SER A 62 -5.29 3.06 -2.65
N GLY A 63 -4.67 2.87 -3.80
CA GLY A 63 -4.03 3.97 -4.49
C GLY A 63 -3.54 3.63 -5.89
N THR A 64 -2.93 4.62 -6.51
CA THR A 64 -2.46 4.57 -7.89
C THR A 64 -0.93 4.51 -7.93
N VAL A 65 -0.37 3.62 -8.76
CA VAL A 65 1.07 3.53 -8.99
C VAL A 65 1.56 4.76 -9.78
N GLU A 66 2.60 5.43 -9.29
CA GLU A 66 3.28 6.52 -9.99
C GLU A 66 4.81 6.34 -9.98
N LEU A 67 5.49 6.90 -10.99
CA LEU A 67 6.95 6.94 -10.99
C LEU A 67 7.44 7.83 -9.85
N ASN A 68 8.50 7.40 -9.17
CA ASN A 68 9.13 8.22 -8.16
C ASN A 68 9.90 9.38 -8.79
N ASN A 69 9.26 10.54 -8.84
CA ASN A 69 9.85 11.79 -9.30
C ASN A 69 10.07 12.79 -8.14
N SER A 70 10.00 12.33 -6.88
CA SER A 70 10.12 13.18 -5.70
C SER A 70 11.54 13.76 -5.50
N GLY A 71 12.55 13.17 -6.14
CA GLY A 71 13.96 13.46 -5.89
C GLY A 71 14.49 12.82 -4.60
N LEU A 72 13.63 12.18 -3.81
CA LEU A 72 13.97 11.41 -2.62
C LEU A 72 13.97 9.91 -2.94
N PHE A 73 14.79 9.15 -2.22
CA PHE A 73 14.89 7.69 -2.37
C PHE A 73 15.03 7.21 -3.84
N PRO A 74 16.05 7.66 -4.59
CA PRO A 74 16.18 7.42 -6.03
C PRO A 74 16.34 5.94 -6.41
N ILE A 75 16.62 5.07 -5.44
CA ILE A 75 16.64 3.62 -5.63
C ILE A 75 15.23 3.04 -5.82
N CYS A 76 14.21 3.71 -5.28
CA CYS A 76 12.82 3.32 -5.43
C CYS A 76 12.29 3.89 -6.73
N LYS A 77 11.82 3.02 -7.62
CA LYS A 77 11.31 3.39 -8.94
C LYS A 77 9.85 3.82 -8.87
N TRP A 78 9.07 3.15 -8.02
CA TRP A 78 7.63 3.29 -7.93
C TRP A 78 7.21 3.78 -6.56
N ASN A 79 6.22 4.66 -6.55
CA ASN A 79 5.45 5.04 -5.38
C ASN A 79 3.98 4.63 -5.57
N CYS A 80 3.23 4.62 -4.48
CA CYS A 80 1.78 4.53 -4.50
C CYS A 80 1.20 5.84 -3.95
N ARG A 81 0.38 6.52 -4.75
CA ARG A 81 -0.42 7.67 -4.33
C ARG A 81 -1.73 7.17 -3.74
N ILE A 82 -1.86 7.28 -2.42
CA ILE A 82 -3.02 6.85 -1.66
C ILE A 82 -4.21 7.73 -2.01
N ASN A 83 -5.37 7.12 -2.25
CA ASN A 83 -6.58 7.85 -2.60
C ASN A 83 -7.23 8.53 -1.39
N ALA A 84 -8.35 9.22 -1.61
CA ALA A 84 -9.03 10.02 -0.58
C ALA A 84 -9.55 9.21 0.64
N ASN A 85 -9.57 7.88 0.59
CA ASN A 85 -9.93 7.06 1.74
C ASN A 85 -8.82 7.00 2.80
N GLY A 86 -7.59 7.38 2.42
CA GLY A 86 -6.44 7.39 3.33
C GLY A 86 -5.99 6.01 3.77
N ILE A 87 -5.18 5.99 4.83
CA ILE A 87 -4.75 4.77 5.53
C ILE A 87 -5.78 4.49 6.62
N GLN A 88 -6.24 3.24 6.68
CA GLN A 88 -7.31 2.78 7.56
C GLN A 88 -6.89 1.49 8.26
N HIS A 89 -7.49 1.21 9.41
CA HIS A 89 -7.39 -0.14 9.98
C HIS A 89 -8.26 -1.11 9.17
N GLU A 90 -7.80 -2.35 8.97
CA GLU A 90 -8.54 -3.35 8.18
C GLU A 90 -9.94 -3.62 8.74
N SER A 91 -10.11 -3.52 10.06
CA SER A 91 -11.40 -3.63 10.75
C SER A 91 -12.41 -2.56 10.30
N GLU A 92 -11.97 -1.35 9.93
CA GLU A 92 -12.82 -0.26 9.46
C GLU A 92 -13.46 -0.56 8.09
N LEU A 93 -12.74 -1.28 7.21
CA LEU A 93 -13.26 -1.71 5.92
C LEU A 93 -14.44 -2.68 6.03
N LYS A 94 -14.47 -3.50 7.09
CA LYS A 94 -15.55 -4.48 7.33
C LYS A 94 -16.84 -3.78 7.76
N ASN A 95 -16.73 -2.65 8.45
CA ASN A 95 -17.87 -1.91 8.99
C ASN A 95 -18.58 -1.05 7.93
N ASN A 96 -17.91 -0.71 6.82
CA ASN A 96 -18.47 0.09 5.73
C ASN A 96 -19.26 -0.70 4.68
N LYS A 97 -19.43 -2.03 4.84
CA LYS A 97 -20.23 -2.89 3.93
C LYS A 97 -21.67 -3.13 4.41
N LYS A 98 -22.24 -2.24 5.22
CA LYS A 98 -23.64 -2.31 5.67
C LYS A 98 -24.56 -1.45 4.83
#